data_AF-A0A8T5A4V9-F1
#
_entry.id   AF-A0A8T5A4V9-F1
#
_cell.length_a   1.000
_cell.length_b   1.000
_cell.length_c   1.000
_cell.angle_alpha   90.00
_cell.angle_beta   90.00
_cell.angle_gamma   90.00
#
_symmetry.space_group_name_H-M   'P 1'
#
loop_
_entity.id
_entity.type
_entity.pdbx_description
1 polymer ?
#
loop_
_entity_poly.entity_id
_entity_poly.type
_entity_poly.pdbx_seq_one_letter_code
_entity_poly.pdbx_strand_id
1 'polypeptide(L)' 'MKEISAFEILPVTREIAVKAAEIDADLIKRGEALSLAEILIAATAINHNLILLTRNIEHFKGISTK' A
#
# COMPACT_ATOMS: atom_id res chain seq x y z
N MET A 1 14.49 13.11 -19.08
CA MET A 1 14.33 12.03 -18.08
C MET A 1 13.86 12.69 -16.81
N LYS A 2 12.65 12.41 -16.30
CA LYS A 2 12.22 12.94 -15.00
C LYS A 2 13.09 12.27 -13.94
N GLU A 3 13.90 13.06 -13.22
CA GLU A 3 14.87 12.51 -12.29
C GLU A 3 14.17 11.96 -11.05
N ILE A 4 14.42 10.68 -10.75
CA ILE A 4 13.98 10.00 -9.53
C ILE A 4 14.65 10.61 -8.28
N SER A 5 15.77 11.33 -8.43
CA SER A 5 16.52 11.98 -7.35
C SER A 5 15.72 12.99 -6.53
N ALA A 6 14.64 13.54 -7.08
CA ALA A 6 13.75 14.45 -6.37
C ALA A 6 12.82 13.75 -5.37
N PHE A 7 12.78 12.41 -5.36
CA PHE A 7 11.91 11.61 -4.50
C PHE A 7 12.72 10.74 -3.55
N GLU A 8 12.19 10.58 -2.34
CA GLU A 8 12.68 9.58 -1.40
C GLU A 8 12.24 8.18 -1.85
N ILE A 9 13.17 7.23 -1.84
CA ILE A 9 12.89 5.82 -2.12
C ILE A 9 12.71 5.09 -0.79
N LEU A 10 11.48 4.68 -0.50
CA LEU A 10 11.17 3.87 0.67
C LEU A 10 11.37 2.37 0.35
N PRO A 11 12.27 1.66 1.05
CA PRO A 11 12.45 0.23 0.83
C PRO A 11 11.26 -0.56 1.40
N VAL A 12 10.95 -1.71 0.81
CA VAL A 12 10.00 -2.66 1.41
C VAL A 12 10.72 -3.38 2.55
N THR A 13 10.44 -2.95 3.78
CA THR A 13 10.96 -3.58 4.99
C THR A 13 10.11 -4.80 5.39
N ARG A 14 10.57 -5.56 6.39
CA ARG A 14 9.81 -6.68 6.94
C ARG A 14 8.46 -6.21 7.50
N GLU A 15 8.43 -5.06 8.15
CA GLU A 15 7.23 -4.45 8.74
C GLU A 15 6.20 -4.14 7.65
N ILE A 16 6.65 -3.55 6.54
CA ILE A 16 5.82 -3.28 5.36
C ILE A 16 5.30 -4.59 4.76
N ALA A 17 6.15 -5.62 4.63
CA ALA A 17 5.75 -6.91 4.08
C ALA A 17 4.70 -7.62 4.98
N VAL A 18 4.85 -7.57 6.30
CA VAL A 18 3.85 -8.11 7.24
C VAL A 18 2.55 -7.33 7.13
N LYS A 19 2.61 -6.00 7.10
CA LYS A 19 1.43 -5.14 6.92
C LYS A 19 0.71 -5.41 5.60
N ALA A 20 1.45 -5.64 4.52
CA ALA A 20 0.90 -6.03 3.23
C ALA A 20 0.16 -7.38 3.32
N ALA A 21 0.74 -8.38 3.98
CA ALA A 21 0.09 -9.67 4.19
C ALA A 21 -1.20 -9.57 5.04
N GLU A 22 -1.23 -8.69 6.04
CA GLU A 22 -2.44 -8.41 6.83
C GLU A 22 -3.55 -7.84 5.95
N ILE A 23 -3.23 -6.83 5.12
CA ILE A 23 -4.17 -6.19 4.19
C ILE A 23 -4.69 -7.23 3.18
N ASP A 24 -3.81 -8.03 2.59
CA ASP A 24 -4.19 -9.05 1.61
C ASP A 24 -5.11 -10.11 2.21
N ALA A 25 -4.77 -10.60 3.41
CA ALA A 25 -5.60 -11.56 4.13
C ALA A 25 -7.00 -11.01 4.43
N ASP A 26 -7.12 -9.72 4.76
CA ASP A 26 -8.40 -9.08 5.01
C ASP A 26 -9.21 -8.85 3.73
N LEU A 27 -8.57 -8.48 2.62
CA LEU A 27 -9.22 -8.39 1.29
C LEU A 27 -9.77 -9.75 0.86
N ILE A 28 -8.97 -10.82 0.98
CA ILE A 28 -9.38 -12.18 0.63
C ILE A 28 -10.60 -12.61 1.45
N LYS A 29 -10.65 -12.30 2.75
CA LYS A 29 -11.83 -12.59 3.60
C LYS A 29 -13.09 -11.86 3.12
N ARG A 30 -12.96 -10.68 2.51
CA ARG A 30 -14.07 -9.92 1.92
C ARG A 30 -14.43 -10.37 0.50
N GLY A 31 -13.69 -11.32 -0.07
CA GLY A 31 -13.86 -11.72 -1.48
C GLY A 31 -13.33 -10.68 -2.46
N GLU A 32 -12.46 -9.78 -2.00
CA GLU A 32 -11.79 -8.76 -2.80
C GLU A 32 -10.35 -9.20 -3.11
N ALA A 33 -9.78 -8.69 -4.20
CA ALA A 33 -8.39 -8.91 -4.55
C ALA A 33 -7.80 -7.67 -5.21
N LEU A 34 -6.57 -7.34 -4.84
CA LEU A 34 -5.76 -6.28 -5.46
C LEU A 34 -4.44 -6.87 -5.93
N SER A 35 -3.73 -6.11 -6.77
CA SER A 35 -2.37 -6.50 -7.16
C SER A 35 -1.41 -6.34 -5.98
N LEU A 36 -0.32 -7.13 -6.00
CA LEU A 36 0.76 -7.01 -5.00
C LEU A 36 1.31 -5.57 -4.90
N ALA A 37 1.42 -4.87 -6.03
CA ALA A 37 1.90 -3.50 -6.05
C ALA A 37 0.97 -2.54 -5.28
N GLU A 38 -0.35 -2.67 -5.44
CA GLU A 38 -1.34 -1.86 -4.72
C GLU A 38 -1.29 -2.14 -3.23
N ILE A 39 -1.20 -3.42 -2.85
CA ILE A 39 -1.09 -3.83 -1.45
C ILE A 39 0.19 -3.26 -0.81
N LEU A 40 1.34 -3.33 -1.51
CA LEU A 40 2.60 -2.77 -1.02
C LEU A 40 2.56 -1.24 -0.92
N ILE A 41 1.94 -0.56 -1.88
CA ILE A 41 1.75 0.91 -1.82
C ILE A 41 0.91 1.29 -0.60
N ALA A 42 -0.22 0.59 -0.38
CA ALA A 42 -1.09 0.85 0.76
C ALA A 42 -0.38 0.56 2.09
N ALA A 43 0.30 -0.58 2.20
CA ALA A 43 1.05 -0.97 3.39
C ALA A 43 2.16 0.03 3.71
N THR A 44 2.89 0.51 2.70
CA THR A 44 3.95 1.51 2.87
C THR A 44 3.37 2.83 3.36
N ALA A 45 2.30 3.32 2.72
CA ALA A 45 1.66 4.57 3.12
C ALA A 45 1.14 4.51 4.56
N ILE A 46 0.49 3.40 4.95
CA ILE A 46 -0.01 3.20 6.31
C ILE A 46 1.14 3.12 7.32
N ASN A 47 2.18 2.33 7.04
CA ASN A 47 3.32 2.14 7.93
C ASN A 47 4.06 3.46 8.24
N HIS A 48 4.13 4.36 7.26
CA HIS A 48 4.77 5.66 7.38
C HIS A 48 3.79 6.81 7.71
N ASN A 49 2.51 6.52 7.91
CA ASN A 49 1.46 7.52 8.14
C ASN A 49 1.41 8.63 7.06
N LEU A 50 1.49 8.23 5.79
CA LEU A 50 1.50 9.10 4.63
C LEU A 50 0.13 9.20 3.96
N ILE A 51 -0.11 10.32 3.28
CA ILE A 51 -1.27 10.50 2.40
C ILE A 51 -0.95 9.87 1.04
N LEU A 52 -1.81 8.94 0.59
CA LEU A 52 -1.69 8.33 -0.74
C LEU A 52 -2.43 9.17 -1.79
N LEU A 53 -1.69 9.85 -2.65
CA LEU A 53 -2.24 10.53 -3.82
C LEU A 53 -2.39 9.54 -4.98
N THR A 54 -3.62 9.31 -5.45
CA THR A 54 -3.91 8.34 -6.52
C THR A 54 -5.07 8.79 -7.40
N ARG A 55 -5.10 8.30 -8.65
CA ARG A 55 -6.29 8.39 -9.53
C ARG A 55 -7.23 7.20 -9.36
N ASN A 56 -6.77 6.08 -8.79
CA ASN A 56 -7.54 4.84 -8.63
C ASN A 56 -8.12 4.75 -7.21
N ILE A 57 -8.88 5.76 -6.80
CA ILE A 57 -9.37 5.91 -5.41
C ILE A 57 -10.15 4.67 -4.96
N GLU A 58 -10.97 4.08 -5.83
CA GLU A 58 -11.81 2.92 -5.48
C GLU A 58 -10.99 1.67 -5.12
N HIS A 59 -9.77 1.51 -5.65
CA HIS A 59 -8.91 0.36 -5.29
C HIS A 59 -8.36 0.46 -3.87
N PHE A 60 -8.18 1.66 -3.35
CA PHE A 60 -7.62 1.90 -2.01
C PHE A 60 -8.69 2.20 -0.95
N LYS A 61 -9.95 2.33 -1.39
CA LYS A 61 -11.08 2.63 -0.53
C LYS A 61 -11.38 1.44 0.38
N GLY A 62 -11.55 1.71 1.67
CA GLY A 62 -11.81 0.66 2.65
C GLY A 62 -10.57 -0.17 3.04
N ILE A 63 -9.37 0.23 2.58
CA ILE A 63 -8.11 -0.19 3.17
C ILE A 63 -7.77 0.77 4.31
N SER A 64 -7.91 0.30 5.53
CA SER A 64 -7.50 1.03 6.73
C SER A 64 -7.10 0.03 7.79
N THR A 65 -6.00 0.26 8.48
CA THR A 65 -5.72 -0.46 9.73
C THR A 65 -6.47 0.20 10.87
N LYS A 66 -7.13 -0.59 11.71
CA LYS A 66 -7.47 -0.17 13.07
C LYS A 66 -6.20 -0.06 13.92
#